data_AF-A0A6N7L0D6-F1
#
_entry.id   AF-A0A6N7L0D6-F1
#
_cell.length_a   1.000
_cell.length_b   1.000
_cell.length_c   1.000
_cell.angle_alpha   90.00
_cell.angle_beta   90.00
_cell.angle_gamma   90.00
#
_symmetry.space_group_name_H-M   'P 1'
#
loop_
_entity.id
_entity.type
_entity.pdbx_description
1 polymer ?
#
loop_
_entity_poly.entity_id
_entity_poly.type
_entity_poly.pdbx_seq_one_letter_code
_entity_poly.pdbx_strand_id
1 'polypeptide(L)'
;MSGRQAVTMPARSQRRTMLEDLDLERPRLRVPPAWDSASEAYAWTREHRLEGVIAKRADSLYRPGTRSRDWIKIKHLRVQTS
;
A
#
# COMPACT_ATOMS: atom_id res chain seq x y z
N MET A 1 5.27 29.81 6.16
CA MET A 1 4.93 28.39 6.42
C MET A 1 5.28 27.58 5.18
N SER A 2 6.42 26.91 5.17
CA SER A 2 6.86 26.13 4.02
C SER A 2 5.96 24.90 3.86
N GLY A 3 5.22 24.82 2.75
CA GLY A 3 4.46 23.64 2.35
C GLY A 3 5.43 22.50 2.13
N ARG A 4 5.71 21.77 3.21
CA ARG A 4 6.77 20.75 3.28
C ARG A 4 6.53 19.76 2.13
N GLN A 5 7.59 19.42 1.39
CA GLN A 5 7.63 18.29 0.45
C GLN A 5 7.48 16.93 1.18
N ALA A 6 6.52 16.84 2.11
CA ALA A 6 6.37 15.81 3.12
C ALA A 6 5.89 14.47 2.54
N VAL A 7 5.36 14.46 1.32
CA VAL A 7 4.93 13.21 0.66
C VAL A 7 6.10 12.54 -0.06
N THR A 8 7.07 13.31 -0.56
CA THR A 8 8.15 12.80 -1.42
C THR A 8 9.33 12.29 -0.62
N MET A 9 9.73 13.01 0.43
CA MET A 9 11.02 12.83 1.10
C MET A 9 11.09 11.74 2.18
N PRO A 10 10.03 11.41 2.94
CA PRO A 10 10.10 10.28 3.85
C PRO A 10 9.95 8.96 3.09
N ALA A 11 10.74 7.97 3.51
CA ALA A 11 10.61 6.59 3.07
C ALA A 11 9.16 6.08 3.24
N ARG A 12 8.75 5.07 2.48
CA ARG A 12 7.41 4.47 2.60
C ARG A 12 7.13 4.12 4.07
N SER A 13 8.02 3.40 4.75
CA SER A 13 7.81 2.98 6.15
C SER A 13 7.46 4.15 7.06
N GLN A 14 8.25 5.22 7.02
CA GLN A 14 7.99 6.45 7.80
C GLN A 14 6.64 7.08 7.46
N ARG A 15 6.30 7.17 6.17
CA ARG A 15 4.98 7.66 5.74
C ARG A 15 3.83 6.79 6.24
N ARG A 16 4.05 5.48 6.40
CA ARG A 16 3.05 4.57 6.92
C ARG A 16 2.81 4.81 8.41
N THR A 17 3.88 4.94 9.20
CA THR A 17 3.79 5.30 10.62
C THR A 17 3.08 6.63 10.80
N MET A 18 3.48 7.67 10.05
CA MET A 18 2.80 8.97 10.07
C MET A 18 1.30 8.87 9.73
N LEU A 19 0.90 8.00 8.80
CA LEU A 19 -0.51 7.79 8.45
C LEU A 19 -1.29 7.12 9.58
N GLU A 20 -0.67 6.18 10.28
CA GLU A 20 -1.27 5.46 11.41
C GLU A 20 -1.44 6.38 12.62
N ASP A 21 -0.50 7.31 12.84
CA ASP A 21 -0.53 8.29 13.93
C ASP A 21 -1.63 9.36 13.76
N LEU A 22 -2.21 9.51 12.57
CA LEU A 22 -3.24 10.54 12.31
C LEU A 22 -4.64 10.19 12.84
N ASP A 23 -4.85 8.98 13.37
CA ASP A 23 -6.14 8.50 13.91
C ASP A 23 -7.36 8.81 13.00
N LEU A 24 -7.22 8.43 11.73
CA LEU A 24 -8.16 8.77 10.66
C LEU A 24 -9.41 7.86 10.59
N GLU A 25 -9.53 6.86 11.46
CA GLU A 25 -10.63 5.90 11.42
C GLU A 25 -11.97 6.60 11.73
N ARG A 26 -12.87 6.60 10.74
CA ARG A 26 -14.23 7.17 10.80
C ARG A 26 -15.15 6.30 9.93
N PRO A 27 -16.49 6.39 10.06
CA PRO A 27 -17.42 5.56 9.29
C PRO A 27 -17.23 5.57 7.76
N ARG A 28 -16.68 6.66 7.19
CA ARG A 28 -16.44 6.83 5.76
C ARG A 28 -14.96 6.94 5.38
N LEU A 29 -14.05 6.84 6.35
CA LEU A 29 -12.61 6.97 6.14
C LEU A 29 -11.90 5.87 6.92
N ARG A 30 -11.15 5.03 6.23
CA ARG A 30 -10.39 3.94 6.85
C ARG A 30 -8.96 3.94 6.32
N VAL A 31 -8.03 3.57 7.17
CA VAL A 31 -6.65 3.26 6.80
C VAL A 31 -6.58 1.76 6.55
N PRO A 32 -6.35 1.31 5.30
CA PRO A 32 -6.25 -0.12 5.03
C PRO A 32 -5.12 -0.75 5.87
N PRO A 33 -5.30 -1.99 6.37
CA PRO A 33 -4.22 -2.73 7.00
C PRO A 33 -3.00 -2.86 6.08
N ALA A 34 -1.82 -2.96 6.70
CA ALA A 34 -0.57 -3.25 6.03
C ALA A 34 0.03 -4.51 6.63
N TRP A 35 0.77 -5.25 5.80
CA TRP A 35 1.44 -6.48 6.19
C TRP A 35 2.90 -6.39 5.79
N ASP A 36 3.78 -6.99 6.58
CA ASP A 36 5.19 -7.19 6.23
C ASP A 36 5.38 -8.40 5.31
N SER A 37 4.46 -9.37 5.40
CA SER A 37 4.44 -10.58 4.58
C SER A 37 3.50 -10.44 3.37
N ALA A 38 4.08 -10.48 2.17
CA ALA A 38 3.30 -10.42 0.93
C ALA A 38 2.42 -11.68 0.74
N SER A 39 2.86 -12.85 1.21
CA SER A 39 2.10 -14.09 1.08
C SER A 39 0.86 -14.10 1.98
N GLU A 40 0.98 -13.59 3.21
CA GLU A 40 -0.14 -13.44 4.15
C GLU A 40 -1.16 -12.44 3.61
N ALA A 41 -0.70 -11.27 3.17
CA ALA A 41 -1.57 -10.27 2.55
C ALA A 41 -2.31 -10.85 1.33
N TYR A 42 -1.61 -11.63 0.49
CA TYR A 42 -2.20 -12.25 -0.69
C TYR A 42 -3.23 -13.33 -0.34
N ALA A 43 -2.99 -14.13 0.70
CA ALA A 43 -3.97 -15.09 1.20
C ALA A 43 -5.21 -14.38 1.74
N TRP A 44 -5.02 -13.32 2.53
CA TRP A 44 -6.10 -12.51 3.09
C TRP A 44 -6.94 -11.84 2.00
N THR A 45 -6.30 -11.23 0.99
CA THR A 45 -7.04 -10.62 -0.14
C THR A 45 -7.85 -11.64 -0.93
N ARG A 46 -7.35 -12.89 -1.04
CA ARG A 46 -8.08 -13.97 -1.72
C ARG A 46 -9.34 -14.36 -0.96
N GLU A 47 -9.23 -14.54 0.35
CA GLU A 47 -10.36 -14.85 1.23
C GLU A 47 -11.44 -13.75 1.18
N HIS A 48 -11.01 -12.49 1.15
CA HIS A 48 -11.89 -11.32 1.11
C HIS A 48 -12.34 -10.94 -0.31
N ARG A 49 -12.04 -11.77 -1.33
CA ARG A 49 -12.40 -11.55 -2.74
C ARG A 49 -11.95 -10.20 -3.31
N LEU A 50 -10.82 -9.70 -2.83
CA LEU A 50 -10.17 -8.49 -3.34
C LEU A 50 -9.33 -8.84 -4.58
N GLU A 51 -8.90 -7.83 -5.35
CA GLU A 51 -8.15 -8.05 -6.60
C GLU A 51 -6.77 -8.71 -6.38
N GLY A 52 -6.14 -8.39 -5.25
CA GLY A 52 -4.79 -8.80 -4.89
C GLY A 52 -4.10 -7.74 -4.05
N VAL A 53 -2.77 -7.69 -4.11
CA VAL A 53 -1.92 -6.84 -3.25
C VAL A 53 -1.06 -5.86 -4.05
N ILE A 54 -0.67 -4.77 -3.40
CA ILE A 54 0.40 -3.88 -3.86
C ILE A 54 1.56 -3.98 -2.87
N ALA A 55 2.66 -4.61 -3.28
CA ALA A 55 3.89 -4.62 -2.51
C ALA A 55 4.68 -3.33 -2.76
N LYS A 56 5.11 -2.65 -1.70
CA LYS A 56 5.85 -1.37 -1.78
C LYS A 56 7.17 -1.50 -1.03
N ARG A 57 8.29 -1.15 -1.66
CA ARG A 57 9.59 -1.12 -0.97
C ARG A 57 9.57 -0.14 0.20
N ALA A 58 10.02 -0.58 1.37
CA ALA A 58 9.90 0.17 2.62
C ALA A 58 10.69 1.49 2.61
N ASP A 59 11.85 1.49 1.95
CA ASP A 59 12.74 2.64 1.77
C ASP A 59 12.37 3.54 0.57
N SER A 60 11.36 3.17 -0.23
CA SER A 60 11.03 3.91 -1.44
C SER A 60 10.45 5.30 -1.16
N LEU A 61 10.94 6.27 -1.94
CA LEU A 61 10.35 7.61 -2.02
C LEU A 61 9.11 7.60 -2.91
N TYR A 62 8.17 8.50 -2.63
CA TYR A 62 7.04 8.71 -3.53
C TYR A 62 7.49 9.48 -4.78
N ARG A 63 7.09 9.03 -5.96
CA ARG A 63 7.39 9.69 -7.24
C ARG A 63 6.08 9.98 -7.98
N PRO A 64 5.53 11.20 -7.84
CA PRO A 64 4.28 11.58 -8.50
C PRO A 64 4.34 11.32 -10.02
N GLY A 65 3.23 10.85 -10.59
CA GLY A 65 3.10 10.59 -12.04
C GLY A 65 3.96 9.46 -12.60
N THR A 66 4.75 8.76 -11.77
CA THR A 66 5.73 7.77 -12.24
C THR A 66 5.30 6.35 -11.93
N ARG A 67 5.39 5.45 -12.92
CA ARG A 67 5.32 4.00 -12.68
C ARG A 67 6.68 3.50 -12.17
N SER A 68 6.81 3.33 -10.86
CA SER A 68 8.04 2.80 -10.25
C SER A 68 8.00 1.27 -10.13
N ARG A 69 9.18 0.63 -10.21
CA ARG A 69 9.38 -0.77 -9.83
C ARG A 69 9.34 -0.99 -8.32
N ASP A 70 9.41 0.07 -7.54
CA ASP A 70 9.31 0.00 -6.08
C ASP A 70 7.92 -0.44 -5.61
N TRP A 71 6.89 -0.32 -6.48
CA TRP A 71 5.51 -0.68 -6.21
C TRP A 71 5.06 -1.74 -7.21
N ILE A 72 4.94 -2.98 -6.75
CA ILE A 72 4.60 -4.13 -7.58
C ILE A 72 3.16 -4.55 -7.30
N LYS A 73 2.35 -4.66 -8.35
CA LYS A 73 0.98 -5.18 -8.27
C LYS A 73 0.99 -6.68 -8.52
N ILE A 74 0.38 -7.43 -7.61
CA ILE A 74 0.23 -8.88 -7.69
C ILE A 74 -1.27 -9.17 -7.61
N LYS A 75 -1.84 -9.72 -8.68
CA LYS A 75 -3.29 -10.00 -8.77
C LYS A 75 -3.56 -11.49 -8.65
N HIS A 76 -4.75 -11.84 -8.15
CA HIS A 76 -5.26 -13.18 -8.33
C HIS A 76 -5.56 -13.43 -9.81
N LEU A 77 -5.00 -14.50 -10.38
CA LEU A 77 -5.34 -14.95 -11.72
C LEU A 77 -6.49 -15.94 -11.62
N ARG A 78 -7.57 -15.70 -12.37
CA ARG A 78 -8.54 -16.75 -12.68
C ARG A 78 -8.06 -17.46 -13.92
N VAL A 79 -7.52 -18.66 -13.77
CA VAL A 79 -7.36 -19.57 -14.89
C VAL A 79 -8.72 -20.23 -15.08
N GLN A 80 -9.43 -19.85 -16.14
CA GLN A 80 -10.58 -20.61 -16.62
C GLN A 80 -10.01 -21.75 -17.45
N THR A 81 -10.10 -22.97 -16.94
CA THR A 81 -9.91 -24.16 -17.75
C THR A 81 -11.27 -24.47 -18.37
N SER A 82 -11.37 -24.29 -19.69
CA SER A 82 -12.49 -24.77 -20.51
C SER A 82 -12.40 -26.27 -20.73
#